data_AF-A0A973EWR4-F1
#
_entry.id   AF-A0A973EWR4-F1
#
_cell.length_a   1.000
_cell.length_b   1.000
_cell.length_c   1.000
_cell.angle_alpha   90.00
_cell.angle_beta   90.00
_cell.angle_gamma   90.00
#
_symmetry.space_group_name_H-M   'P 1'
#
loop_
_entity.id
_entity.type
_entity.pdbx_description
1 polymer ?
#
loop_
_entity_poly.entity_id
_entity_poly.type
_entity_poly.pdbx_seq_one_letter_code
_entity_poly.pdbx_strand_id
1 'polypeptide(L)' 'NSWEEIAGKAITSRVSKIYIKDNFLYVKVSSSVVKNELLMLREILRKRLNERAGREIIKEIVIR' A
#
# COMPACT_ATOMS: atom_id res chain seq x y z
N ASN A 1 -4.61 -7.95 -9.57
CA ASN A 1 -3.22 -8.26 -9.17
C ASN A 1 -2.28 -7.04 -9.10
N SER A 2 -2.76 -5.79 -9.24
CA SER A 2 -1.88 -4.61 -9.27
C SER A 2 -1.15 -4.29 -7.96
N TRP A 3 -1.72 -4.61 -6.80
CA TRP A 3 -1.05 -4.38 -5.50
C TRP A 3 0.17 -5.28 -5.31
N GLU A 4 0.05 -6.58 -5.60
CA GLU A 4 1.16 -7.53 -5.43
C GLU A 4 2.35 -7.19 -6.32
N GLU A 5 2.09 -6.70 -7.54
CA GLU A 5 3.15 -6.25 -8.45
C GLU A 5 3.86 -4.97 -7.96
N ILE A 6 3.15 -4.08 -7.24
CA ILE A 6 3.71 -2.81 -6.77
C ILE A 6 4.40 -2.97 -5.42
N ALA A 7 3.78 -3.69 -4.48
CA ALA A 7 4.28 -3.90 -3.11
C ALA A 7 5.18 -5.13 -2.99
N GLY A 8 5.13 -6.05 -3.94
CA GLY A 8 5.88 -7.30 -3.89
C GLY A 8 5.18 -8.39 -3.06
N LYS A 9 5.54 -9.63 -3.36
CA LYS A 9 4.96 -10.84 -2.75
C LYS A 9 5.24 -10.96 -1.26
N ALA A 10 6.41 -10.49 -0.81
CA ALA A 10 6.83 -10.53 0.60
C ALA A 10 5.99 -9.63 1.52
N ILE A 11 5.58 -8.46 1.02
CA ILE A 11 4.70 -7.54 1.76
C ILE A 11 3.27 -8.07 1.71
N THR A 12 2.81 -8.50 0.52
CA THR A 12 1.44 -8.99 0.31
C THR A 12 1.10 -10.18 1.19
N SER A 13 2.04 -11.10 1.43
CA SER A 13 1.82 -12.27 2.29
C SER A 13 1.60 -11.94 3.78
N ARG A 14 1.95 -10.72 4.21
CA ARG A 14 1.85 -10.26 5.61
C ARG A 14 0.84 -9.13 5.80
N VAL A 15 0.18 -8.72 4.71
CA VAL A 15 -0.95 -7.79 4.73
C VAL A 15 -2.22 -8.61 4.93
N SER A 16 -2.90 -8.38 6.05
CA SER A 16 -4.14 -9.07 6.40
C SER A 16 -5.36 -8.49 5.69
N LYS A 17 -5.33 -7.20 5.35
CA LYS A 17 -6.42 -6.51 4.68
C LYS A 17 -5.92 -5.29 3.93
N ILE A 18 -6.42 -5.10 2.71
CA ILE A 18 -6.17 -3.90 1.90
C ILE A 18 -7.48 -3.41 1.28
N TYR A 19 -7.75 -2.11 1.37
CA TYR A 19 -8.92 -1.49 0.75
C TYR A 19 -8.73 0.00 0.55
N ILE A 20 -9.46 0.57 -0.41
CA ILE A 20 -9.49 2.01 -0.68
C ILE A 20 -10.81 2.56 -0.14
N LYS A 21 -10.74 3.66 0.61
CA LYS A 21 -11.92 4.42 1.06
C LYS A 21 -11.59 5.90 1.08
N ASP A 22 -12.45 6.73 0.50
CA ASP A 22 -12.30 8.20 0.45
C ASP A 22 -10.94 8.67 -0.11
N ASN A 23 -10.42 7.96 -1.12
CA ASN A 23 -9.07 8.15 -1.69
C ASN A 23 -7.89 7.81 -0.75
N PHE A 24 -8.14 7.17 0.38
CA PHE A 24 -7.10 6.63 1.26
C PHE A 24 -6.95 5.13 1.06
N LEU A 25 -5.71 4.65 0.93
CA LEU A 25 -5.41 3.22 0.94
C LEU A 25 -5.18 2.76 2.37
N TYR A 26 -6.04 1.90 2.88
CA TYR A 26 -5.87 1.29 4.17
C TYR A 26 -5.19 -0.06 4.02
N VAL A 27 -4.06 -0.22 4.71
CA VAL A 27 -3.29 -1.47 4.74
C VAL A 27 -3.20 -1.93 6.19
N LYS A 28 -3.78 -3.09 6.49
CA LYS A 28 -3.70 -3.72 7.81
C LYS A 28 -2.62 -4.79 7.80
N VAL A 29 -1.63 -4.65 8.66
CA VAL A 29 -0.52 -5.60 8.78
C VAL A 29 -0.55 -6.34 10.11
N SER A 30 -0.05 -7.57 10.12
CA SER A 30 0.05 -8.39 11.34
C SER A 30 1.40 -8.30 12.04
N SER A 31 2.42 -7.69 11.41
CA SER A 31 3.80 -7.63 11.91
C SER A 31 4.34 -6.21 11.95
N SER A 32 4.99 -5.86 13.06
CA SER A 32 5.66 -4.57 13.26
C SER A 32 6.82 -4.33 12.28
N VAL A 33 7.50 -5.38 11.82
CA VAL A 33 8.61 -5.27 10.84
C VAL A 33 8.06 -4.79 9.49
N VAL A 34 6.99 -5.43 9.02
CA VAL A 34 6.33 -5.07 7.76
C VAL A 34 5.72 -3.68 7.84
N LYS A 35 5.20 -3.31 9.00
CA LYS A 35 4.71 -1.95 9.25
C LYS A 35 5.81 -0.91 9.00
N ASN A 36 7.01 -1.12 9.54
CA ASN A 36 8.13 -0.21 9.37
C ASN A 36 8.61 -0.15 7.91
N GLU A 37 8.73 -1.30 7.24
CA GLU A 37 9.08 -1.35 5.80
C GLU A 37 8.05 -0.60 4.95
N LEU A 38 6.76 -0.84 5.18
CA LEU A 38 5.68 -0.14 4.46
C LEU A 38 5.69 1.37 4.75
N LEU A 39 5.99 1.79 5.98
CA LEU A 39 6.10 3.21 6.32
C LEU A 39 7.21 3.88 5.52
N MET A 40 8.36 3.23 5.38
CA MET A 40 9.48 3.72 4.56
C MET A 40 9.11 3.77 3.07
N LEU A 41 8.35 2.78 2.59
CA LEU A 41 7.97 2.66 1.18
C LEU A 41 6.69 3.42 0.80
N ARG A 42 5.93 3.97 1.76
CA ARG A 42 4.56 4.46 1.54
C ARG A 42 4.44 5.48 0.42
N GLU A 43 5.37 6.44 0.34
CA GLU A 43 5.32 7.49 -0.68
C GLU A 43 5.62 6.95 -2.07
N ILE A 44 6.58 6.02 -2.17
CA ILE A 44 6.93 5.36 -3.43
C ILE A 44 5.74 4.51 -3.92
N LEU A 45 5.12 3.75 -3.01
CA LEU A 45 3.94 2.94 -3.32
C LEU A 45 2.77 3.82 -3.78
N ARG A 46 2.51 4.93 -3.08
CA ARG A 46 1.45 5.87 -3.45
C ARG A 46 1.65 6.44 -4.84
N LYS A 47 2.86 6.91 -5.16
CA LYS A 47 3.21 7.42 -6.49
C LYS A 47 2.99 6.37 -7.57
N ARG A 48 3.58 5.18 -7.41
CA ARG A 48 3.43 4.08 -8.37
C ARG A 48 1.99 3.66 -8.59
N LEU A 49 1.18 3.64 -7.52
CA LEU A 49 -0.25 3.34 -7.61
C LEU A 49 -1.00 4.37 -8.45
N ASN A 50 -0.75 5.67 -8.22
CA ASN A 50 -1.36 6.75 -8.98
C ASN A 50 -0.87 6.80 -10.43
N GLU A 51 0.43 6.62 -10.66
CA GLU A 51 1.04 6.55 -11.99
C GLU A 51 0.41 5.42 -12.81
N ARG A 52 0.27 4.23 -12.22
CA ARG A 52 -0.36 3.09 -12.88
C ARG A 52 -1.86 3.30 -13.13
N ALA A 53 -2.53 4.07 -12.29
CA ALA A 53 -3.91 4.46 -12.49
C ALA A 53 -4.10 5.58 -13.53
N GLY A 54 -3.00 6.23 -13.97
CA GLY A 54 -3.02 7.37 -14.89
C GLY A 54 -3.64 8.65 -14.30
N ARG A 55 -3.99 8.65 -13.01
CA ARG A 55 -4.57 9.79 -12.29
C ARG A 55 -4.36 9.63 -10.78
N GLU A 56 -4.48 10.73 -10.04
CA GLU A 56 -4.43 10.67 -8.58
C GLU A 56 -5.69 10.00 -8.03
N ILE A 57 -5.56 8.73 -7.61
CA ILE A 57 -6.62 7.94 -6.96
C ILE A 57 -6.37 7.78 -5.45
N ILE A 58 -5.11 7.83 -5.03
CA ILE A 58 -4.67 7.57 -3.65
C ILE A 58 -3.96 8.84 -3.13
N LYS A 59 -4.60 9.52 -2.20
CA LYS A 59 -4.05 10.71 -1.53
C LYS A 59 -3.02 10.35 -0.47
N GLU A 60 -3.27 9.26 0.27
CA GLU A 60 -2.38 8.80 1.33
C GLU A 60 -2.57 7.30 1.59
N ILE A 61 -1.52 6.65 2.09
CA ILE A 61 -1.56 5.26 2.54
C ILE A 61 -1.54 5.24 4.08
N VAL A 62 -2.61 4.70 4.66
CA VAL A 62 -2.79 4.55 6.10
C VAL A 62 -2.49 3.11 6.49
N ILE A 63 -1.42 2.94 7.28
CA ILE A 63 -0.99 1.62 7.76
C ILE A 63 -1.49 1.43 9.20
N ARG A 64 -2.29 0.38 9.41
CA ARG A 64 -2.83 0.01 10.73
C ARG A 64 -2.13 -1.24 11.25
#